data_AF-A0A359KPM5-F1
#
_entry.id   AF-A0A359KPM5-F1
#
_cell.length_a   1.000
_cell.length_b   1.000
_cell.length_c   1.000
_cell.angle_alpha   90.00
_cell.angle_beta   90.00
_cell.angle_gamma   90.00
#
_symmetry.space_group_name_H-M   'P 1'
#
loop_
_entity.id
_entity.type
_entity.pdbx_description
1 polymer ?
#
loop_
_entity_poly.entity_id
_entity_poly.type
_entity_poly.pdbx_seq_one_letter_code
_entity_poly.pdbx_strand_id
1 'polypeptide(L)'
;MDRVSILYTRAALIWLVAGVTLGALMLSDSLVPGSWRLWFAPTHGHMLFVGWFLQFAIGVAYWLLPRKRNTSLPYGYNERIATAGIALLNLGLGVRVIAEPLGRAGYDSTAQHLALALSSVLQLAAILIIVAQIWKRLIPRPAKLVRDGKPVGGDTAERP
;
A
#
# COMPACT_ATOMS: atom_id res chain seq x y z
N MET A 1 -16.48 -2.74 1.59
CA MET A 1 -15.26 -2.11 1.05
C MET A 1 -15.61 -1.41 -0.25
N ASP A 2 -15.04 -0.23 -0.53
CA ASP A 2 -15.18 0.46 -1.82
C ASP A 2 -14.18 -0.09 -2.87
N ARG A 3 -14.34 0.33 -4.13
CA ARG A 3 -13.57 -0.17 -5.27
C ARG A 3 -12.06 0.01 -5.09
N VAL A 4 -11.60 1.18 -4.63
CA VAL A 4 -10.17 1.44 -4.44
C VAL A 4 -9.61 0.49 -3.38
N SER A 5 -10.30 0.35 -2.25
CA SER A 5 -9.91 -0.60 -1.20
C SER A 5 -9.76 -2.02 -1.76
N ILE A 6 -10.72 -2.49 -2.57
CA ILE A 6 -10.67 -3.81 -3.21
C ILE A 6 -9.47 -3.93 -4.16
N LEU A 7 -9.16 -2.90 -4.94
CA LEU A 7 -8.03 -2.91 -5.86
C LEU A 7 -6.69 -3.06 -5.12
N TYR A 8 -6.46 -2.24 -4.08
CA TYR A 8 -5.23 -2.32 -3.26
C TYR A 8 -5.08 -3.70 -2.63
N THR A 9 -6.14 -4.20 -2.01
CA THR A 9 -6.13 -5.49 -1.32
C THR A 9 -5.91 -6.65 -2.29
N ARG A 10 -6.60 -6.69 -3.43
CA ARG A 10 -6.42 -7.77 -4.43
C ARG A 10 -5.00 -7.79 -4.99
N ALA A 11 -4.48 -6.63 -5.40
CA ALA A 11 -3.12 -6.54 -5.90
C ALA A 11 -2.10 -6.92 -4.81
N ALA A 12 -2.36 -6.60 -3.54
CA ALA A 12 -1.49 -6.99 -2.44
C ALA A 12 -1.44 -8.51 -2.22
N LEU A 13 -2.58 -9.19 -2.37
CA LEU A 13 -2.63 -10.65 -2.30
C LEU A 13 -1.92 -11.33 -3.48
N ILE A 14 -1.97 -10.72 -4.68
CA ILE A 14 -1.19 -11.20 -5.83
C ILE A 14 0.30 -11.10 -5.53
N TRP A 15 0.77 -9.96 -5.01
CA TRP A 15 2.17 -9.79 -4.60
C TRP A 15 2.59 -10.72 -3.47
N LEU A 16 1.69 -11.03 -2.53
CA LEU A 16 1.96 -12.02 -1.48
C LEU A 16 2.24 -13.40 -2.09
N VAL A 17 1.36 -13.88 -2.97
CA VAL A 17 1.54 -15.18 -3.63
C VAL A 17 2.83 -15.19 -4.44
N ALA A 18 3.08 -14.15 -5.24
CA ALA A 18 4.30 -14.03 -6.03
C ALA A 18 5.55 -13.99 -5.15
N GLY A 19 5.53 -13.21 -4.06
CA GLY A 19 6.66 -13.05 -3.14
C GLY A 19 6.97 -14.34 -2.39
N VAL A 20 5.96 -15.02 -1.85
CA VAL A 20 6.14 -16.32 -1.18
C VAL A 20 6.64 -17.39 -2.15
N THR A 21 6.12 -17.40 -3.38
CA THR A 21 6.61 -18.32 -4.42
C THR A 21 8.08 -18.07 -4.73
N LEU A 22 8.48 -16.80 -4.90
CA LEU A 22 9.89 -16.44 -5.10
C LEU A 22 10.76 -16.83 -3.90
N GLY A 23 10.26 -16.62 -2.68
CA GLY A 23 10.95 -17.05 -1.45
C GLY A 23 11.17 -18.56 -1.40
N ALA A 24 10.18 -19.35 -1.80
CA ALA A 24 10.31 -20.81 -1.91
C ALA A 24 11.35 -21.22 -2.97
N LEU A 25 11.39 -20.55 -4.13
CA LEU A 25 12.42 -20.77 -5.15
C LEU A 25 13.82 -20.41 -4.62
N MET A 26 13.96 -19.33 -3.87
CA MET A 26 15.23 -18.95 -3.26
C MET A 26 15.72 -19.95 -2.20
N LEU A 27 14.84 -20.75 -1.59
CA LEU A 27 15.26 -21.84 -0.69
C LEU A 27 15.86 -23.02 -1.47
N SER A 28 15.56 -23.15 -2.76
CA SER A 28 16.12 -24.17 -3.66
C SER A 28 17.45 -23.75 -4.29
N ASP A 29 18.07 -22.64 -3.84
CA ASP A 29 19.31 -22.08 -4.40
C ASP A 29 20.47 -23.09 -4.43
N SER A 30 20.56 -24.00 -3.45
CA SER A 30 21.57 -25.06 -3.44
C SER A 30 21.31 -26.19 -4.44
N LEU A 31 20.11 -26.27 -5.01
CA LEU A 31 19.67 -27.35 -5.90
C LEU A 31 19.79 -26.98 -7.39
N VAL A 32 19.99 -25.70 -7.70
CA VAL A 32 19.97 -25.18 -9.08
C VAL A 32 21.22 -24.33 -9.32
N PRO A 33 21.89 -24.45 -10.48
CA PRO A 33 23.00 -23.57 -10.82
C PRO A 33 22.60 -22.08 -10.75
N GLY A 34 23.44 -21.25 -10.14
CA GLY A 34 23.25 -19.81 -10.03
C GLY A 34 23.46 -19.28 -8.62
N SER A 35 23.02 -18.04 -8.40
CA SER A 35 22.99 -17.40 -7.07
C SER A 35 21.66 -16.68 -6.90
N TRP A 36 20.57 -17.42 -7.07
CA TRP A 36 19.20 -16.93 -7.03
C TRP A 36 18.91 -16.19 -5.73
N ARG A 37 19.39 -16.72 -4.60
CA ARG A 37 19.24 -16.05 -3.32
C ARG A 37 19.90 -14.67 -3.33
N LEU A 38 21.09 -14.54 -3.91
CA LEU A 38 21.80 -13.25 -4.02
C LEU A 38 21.08 -12.28 -4.96
N TRP A 39 20.61 -12.77 -6.11
CA TRP A 39 19.98 -11.94 -7.14
C TRP A 39 18.62 -11.39 -6.69
N PHE A 40 17.81 -12.24 -6.05
CA PHE A 40 16.42 -11.93 -5.74
C PHE A 40 16.17 -11.48 -4.31
N ALA A 41 17.11 -11.62 -3.35
CA ALA A 41 16.82 -11.31 -1.93
C ALA A 41 16.24 -9.90 -1.70
N PRO A 42 16.79 -8.83 -2.29
CA PRO A 42 16.23 -7.49 -2.09
C PRO A 42 14.89 -7.29 -2.81
N THR A 43 14.73 -7.92 -3.98
CA THR A 43 13.48 -7.93 -4.74
C THR A 43 12.36 -8.65 -3.98
N HIS A 44 12.66 -9.81 -3.40
CA HIS A 44 11.76 -10.54 -2.51
C HIS A 44 11.33 -9.68 -1.32
N GLY A 45 12.27 -8.95 -0.70
CA GLY A 45 11.99 -7.98 0.35
C GLY A 45 11.00 -6.90 -0.10
N HIS A 46 11.22 -6.29 -1.26
CA HIS A 46 10.29 -5.30 -1.82
C HIS A 46 8.91 -5.87 -2.17
N MET A 47 8.84 -7.08 -2.72
CA MET A 47 7.57 -7.74 -3.04
C MET A 47 6.73 -7.98 -1.79
N LEU A 48 7.32 -8.52 -0.72
CA LEU A 48 6.59 -8.81 0.51
C LEU A 48 6.29 -7.54 1.32
N PHE A 49 7.24 -6.62 1.42
CA PHE A 49 7.03 -5.42 2.22
C PHE A 49 6.16 -4.38 1.50
N VAL A 50 6.55 -3.95 0.30
CA VAL A 50 5.84 -2.90 -0.45
C VAL A 50 4.62 -3.48 -1.17
N GLY A 51 4.81 -4.57 -1.92
CA GLY A 51 3.76 -5.16 -2.75
C GLY A 51 2.64 -5.79 -1.95
N TRP A 52 2.97 -6.51 -0.87
CA TRP A 52 1.98 -7.14 0.01
C TRP A 52 1.66 -6.28 1.23
N PHE A 53 2.54 -6.21 2.23
CA PHE A 53 2.18 -5.74 3.57
C PHE A 53 1.72 -4.27 3.58
N LEU A 54 2.54 -3.38 3.04
CA LEU A 54 2.24 -1.95 2.98
C LEU A 54 0.98 -1.70 2.12
N GLN A 55 0.92 -2.29 0.93
CA GLN A 55 -0.20 -2.11 0.01
C GLN A 55 -1.52 -2.64 0.60
N PHE A 56 -1.49 -3.78 1.29
CA PHE A 56 -2.64 -4.32 2.01
C PHE A 56 -3.09 -3.37 3.12
N ALA A 57 -2.16 -2.89 3.94
CA ALA A 57 -2.45 -1.93 5.01
C ALA A 57 -3.07 -0.64 4.46
N ILE A 58 -2.61 -0.15 3.32
CA ILE A 58 -3.19 1.02 2.63
C ILE A 58 -4.62 0.72 2.15
N GLY A 59 -4.84 -0.43 1.51
CA GLY A 59 -6.19 -0.85 1.08
C GLY A 59 -7.17 -0.92 2.26
N VAL A 60 -6.73 -1.48 3.39
CA VAL A 60 -7.49 -1.51 4.64
C VAL A 60 -7.69 -0.10 5.19
N ALA A 61 -6.69 0.78 5.15
CA ALA A 61 -6.81 2.16 5.61
C ALA A 61 -7.85 2.95 4.81
N TYR A 62 -7.89 2.78 3.48
CA TYR A 62 -8.92 3.38 2.65
C TYR A 62 -10.32 2.94 3.07
N TRP A 63 -10.46 1.67 3.44
CA TRP A 63 -11.73 1.12 3.90
C TRP A 63 -12.12 1.60 5.31
N LEU A 64 -11.21 1.44 6.27
CA LEU A 64 -11.43 1.53 7.72
C LEU A 64 -11.48 2.97 8.24
N LEU A 65 -10.65 3.87 7.70
CA LEU A 65 -10.55 5.22 8.24
C LEU A 65 -11.90 5.96 8.15
N PRO A 66 -12.18 6.91 9.06
CA PRO A 66 -13.43 7.66 9.02
C PRO A 66 -13.66 8.35 7.67
N ARG A 67 -14.93 8.40 7.25
CA ARG A 67 -15.34 9.04 5.99
C ARG A 67 -16.22 10.24 6.34
N LYS A 68 -15.69 11.46 6.22
CA LYS A 68 -16.53 12.67 6.21
C LYS A 68 -17.19 12.74 4.84
N ARG A 69 -18.48 12.38 4.77
CA ARG A 69 -19.27 12.48 3.55
C ARG A 69 -19.50 13.95 3.21
N ASN A 70 -18.84 14.43 2.16
CA ASN A 70 -19.18 15.65 1.45
C ASN A 70 -19.72 15.22 0.07
N THR A 71 -20.69 15.94 -0.50
CA THR A 71 -21.23 15.67 -1.84
C THR A 71 -20.13 15.62 -2.91
N SER A 72 -19.04 16.38 -2.75
CA SER A 72 -17.88 16.35 -3.66
C SER A 72 -16.87 15.21 -3.41
N LEU A 73 -16.87 14.61 -2.21
CA LEU A 73 -15.94 13.55 -1.80
C LEU A 73 -16.69 12.50 -0.96
N PRO A 74 -17.51 11.64 -1.58
CA PRO A 74 -18.38 10.70 -0.87
C PRO A 74 -17.61 9.70 0.00
N TYR A 75 -16.35 9.42 -0.35
CA TYR A 75 -15.46 8.50 0.39
C TYR A 75 -14.42 9.22 1.26
N GLY A 76 -14.42 10.56 1.29
CA GLY A 76 -13.42 11.37 1.99
C GLY A 76 -12.06 11.45 1.29
N TYR A 77 -11.95 10.94 0.07
CA TYR A 77 -10.77 10.97 -0.79
C TYR A 77 -11.20 10.98 -2.27
N ASN A 78 -10.28 11.33 -3.18
CA ASN A 78 -10.54 11.32 -4.62
C ASN A 78 -10.17 9.95 -5.21
N GLU A 79 -11.16 9.21 -5.72
CA GLU A 79 -10.98 7.86 -6.25
C GLU A 79 -10.03 7.79 -7.45
N ARG A 80 -10.07 8.76 -8.37
CA ARG A 80 -9.20 8.77 -9.55
C ARG A 80 -7.75 8.92 -9.13
N ILE A 81 -7.49 9.84 -8.19
CA ILE A 81 -6.14 10.08 -7.66
C ILE A 81 -5.66 8.86 -6.86
N ALA A 82 -6.50 8.26 -6.02
CA ALA A 82 -6.14 7.06 -5.27
C ALA A 82 -5.87 5.85 -6.18
N THR A 83 -6.60 5.74 -7.30
CA THR A 83 -6.40 4.72 -8.34
C THR A 83 -5.08 4.96 -9.10
N ALA A 84 -4.73 6.22 -9.39
CA ALA A 84 -3.42 6.55 -9.93
C ALA A 84 -2.29 6.15 -8.96
N GLY A 85 -2.49 6.36 -7.65
CA GLY A 85 -1.55 5.94 -6.61
C GLY A 85 -1.22 4.44 -6.65
N ILE A 86 -2.25 3.56 -6.74
CA ILE A 86 -2.00 2.10 -6.84
C ILE A 86 -1.34 1.73 -8.15
N ALA A 87 -1.72 2.37 -9.26
CA ALA A 87 -1.11 2.10 -10.56
C ALA A 87 0.38 2.44 -10.53
N LEU A 88 0.75 3.62 -10.04
CA LEU A 88 2.15 4.04 -9.90
C LEU A 88 2.93 3.12 -8.96
N LEU A 89 2.32 2.70 -7.83
CA LEU A 89 2.94 1.79 -6.88
C LEU A 89 3.27 0.44 -7.52
N ASN A 90 2.31 -0.16 -8.24
CA ASN A 90 2.47 -1.47 -8.86
C ASN A 90 3.37 -1.43 -10.09
N LEU A 91 3.30 -0.37 -10.90
CA LEU A 91 4.20 -0.17 -12.04
C LEU A 91 5.64 0.02 -11.55
N GLY A 92 5.86 0.89 -10.56
CA GLY A 92 7.18 1.10 -9.98
C GLY A 92 7.75 -0.19 -9.37
N LEU A 93 6.95 -0.93 -8.62
CA LEU A 93 7.37 -2.22 -8.06
C LEU A 93 7.67 -3.25 -9.17
N GLY A 94 6.83 -3.36 -10.19
CA GLY A 94 7.03 -4.26 -11.32
C GLY A 94 8.32 -3.99 -12.08
N VAL A 95 8.64 -2.71 -12.34
CA VAL A 95 9.92 -2.32 -12.94
C VAL A 95 11.10 -2.76 -12.08
N ARG A 96 11.02 -2.57 -10.75
CA ARG A 96 12.08 -3.01 -9.83
C ARG A 96 12.26 -4.51 -9.84
N VAL A 97 11.17 -5.27 -9.82
CA VAL A 97 11.20 -6.75 -9.81
C VAL A 97 11.94 -7.33 -11.01
N ILE A 98 11.95 -6.61 -12.14
CA ILE A 98 12.69 -7.01 -13.34
C ILE A 98 14.13 -6.47 -13.31
N ALA A 99 14.30 -5.16 -13.07
CA ALA A 99 15.60 -4.50 -13.20
C ALA A 99 16.60 -4.86 -12.09
N GLU A 100 16.12 -5.10 -10.87
CA GLU A 100 16.97 -5.32 -9.70
C GLU A 100 17.72 -6.66 -9.75
N PRO A 101 17.07 -7.81 -10.06
CA PRO A 101 17.78 -9.08 -10.19
C PRO A 101 18.75 -9.10 -11.37
N LEU A 102 18.44 -8.43 -12.48
CA LEU A 102 19.31 -8.37 -13.67
C LEU A 102 20.68 -7.75 -13.34
N GLY A 103 20.70 -6.60 -12.66
CA GLY A 103 21.95 -5.98 -12.24
C GLY A 103 22.75 -6.86 -11.28
N ARG A 104 22.06 -7.55 -10.35
CA ARG A 104 22.73 -8.47 -9.40
C ARG A 104 23.24 -9.77 -10.04
N ALA A 105 22.65 -10.19 -11.15
CA ALA A 105 23.13 -11.31 -11.94
C ALA A 105 24.32 -10.94 -12.84
N GLY A 106 24.80 -9.69 -12.78
CA GLY A 106 25.95 -9.22 -13.57
C GLY A 106 25.57 -8.53 -14.88
N TYR A 107 24.27 -8.39 -15.19
CA TYR A 107 23.79 -7.63 -16.35
C TYR A 107 23.60 -6.14 -16.01
N ASP A 108 24.63 -5.56 -15.39
CA ASP A 108 24.63 -4.15 -15.05
C ASP A 108 24.72 -3.27 -16.31
N SER A 109 23.85 -2.25 -16.41
CA SER A 109 23.79 -1.38 -17.57
C SER A 109 23.14 -0.03 -17.25
N THR A 110 23.42 1.00 -18.05
CA THR A 110 22.77 2.31 -17.92
C THR A 110 21.24 2.22 -17.98
N ALA A 111 20.71 1.36 -18.85
CA ALA A 111 19.26 1.15 -18.97
C ALA A 111 18.66 0.56 -17.69
N GLN A 112 19.35 -0.39 -17.06
CA GLN A 112 18.94 -1.01 -15.79
C GLN A 112 18.96 0.01 -14.64
N HIS A 113 19.99 0.85 -14.56
CA HIS A 113 20.06 1.95 -13.59
C HIS A 113 18.92 2.97 -13.77
N LEU A 114 18.64 3.37 -15.02
CA LEU A 114 17.53 4.27 -15.33
C LEU A 114 16.17 3.65 -14.99
N ALA A 115 16.01 2.33 -15.20
CA ALA A 115 14.80 1.62 -14.81
C ALA A 115 14.61 1.62 -13.28
N LEU A 116 15.66 1.42 -12.50
CA LEU A 116 15.60 1.50 -11.03
C LEU A 116 15.33 2.92 -10.52
N ALA A 117 15.90 3.95 -11.16
CA ALA A 117 15.59 5.34 -10.89
C ALA A 117 14.11 5.65 -11.17
N LEU A 118 13.61 5.25 -12.35
CA LEU A 118 12.19 5.40 -12.73
C LEU A 118 11.28 4.70 -11.72
N SER A 119 11.58 3.45 -11.37
CA SER A 119 10.85 2.69 -10.34
C SER A 119 10.75 3.45 -9.02
N SER A 120 11.85 4.06 -8.59
CA SER A 120 11.91 4.81 -7.34
C SER A 120 11.08 6.09 -7.40
N VAL A 121 11.11 6.80 -8.52
CA VAL A 121 10.27 7.99 -8.76
C VAL A 121 8.79 7.63 -8.75
N LEU A 122 8.40 6.54 -9.43
CA LEU A 122 7.02 6.07 -9.48
C LEU A 122 6.51 5.67 -8.09
N GLN A 123 7.31 4.94 -7.31
CA GLN A 123 6.96 4.55 -5.95
C GLN A 123 6.86 5.77 -5.02
N LEU A 124 7.79 6.71 -5.11
CA LEU A 124 7.73 7.95 -4.32
C LEU A 124 6.46 8.75 -4.64
N ALA A 125 6.16 8.95 -5.92
CA ALA A 125 4.94 9.63 -6.35
C ALA A 125 3.67 8.93 -5.84
N ALA A 126 3.64 7.59 -5.88
CA ALA A 126 2.55 6.81 -5.34
C ALA A 126 2.36 7.06 -3.83
N ILE A 127 3.44 6.98 -3.05
CA ILE A 127 3.40 7.21 -1.60
C ILE A 127 2.96 8.63 -1.28
N LEU A 128 3.46 9.65 -1.98
CA LEU A 128 3.03 11.04 -1.78
C LEU A 128 1.53 11.23 -2.03
N ILE A 129 1.01 10.61 -3.09
CA ILE A 129 -0.43 10.59 -3.38
C ILE A 129 -1.20 9.93 -2.22
N ILE A 130 -0.78 8.74 -1.80
CA ILE A 130 -1.47 7.97 -0.77
C ILE A 130 -1.47 8.73 0.56
N VAL A 131 -0.33 9.28 0.96
CA VAL A 131 -0.21 10.11 2.17
C VAL A 131 -1.13 11.32 2.06
N ALA A 132 -1.13 12.06 0.94
CA ALA A 132 -1.99 13.23 0.77
C ALA A 132 -3.49 12.90 0.84
N GLN A 133 -3.91 11.73 0.37
CA GLN A 133 -5.31 11.27 0.45
C GLN A 133 -5.68 10.79 1.85
N ILE A 134 -4.81 10.03 2.52
CA ILE A 134 -5.07 9.45 3.84
C ILE A 134 -4.95 10.49 4.96
N TRP A 135 -3.99 11.41 4.87
CA TRP A 135 -3.72 12.41 5.91
C TRP A 135 -4.96 13.22 6.29
N LYS A 136 -5.77 13.60 5.29
CA LYS A 136 -7.02 14.36 5.47
C LYS A 136 -8.09 13.60 6.27
N ARG A 137 -7.91 12.30 6.47
CA ARG A 137 -8.84 11.40 7.18
C ARG A 137 -8.40 11.11 8.62
N LEU A 138 -7.20 11.54 9.02
CA LEU A 138 -6.70 11.46 10.39
C LEU A 138 -7.34 12.56 11.23
N ILE A 139 -8.60 12.36 11.61
CA ILE A 139 -9.37 13.31 12.42
C ILE A 139 -9.24 12.91 13.89
N PRO A 140 -8.73 13.79 14.78
CA PRO A 140 -8.79 13.56 16.21
C PRO A 140 -10.25 13.36 16.61
N ARG A 141 -10.55 12.32 17.40
CA ARG A 141 -11.86 12.25 18.05
C ARG A 141 -11.97 13.53 18.88
N PRO A 142 -13.01 14.36 18.72
CA PRO A 142 -13.25 15.40 19.70
C PRO A 142 -13.33 14.68 21.03
N ALA A 143 -12.46 15.05 21.98
CA ALA A 143 -12.60 14.58 23.34
C ALA A 143 -14.04 14.92 23.70
N LYS A 144 -14.91 13.92 23.82
CA LYS A 144 -16.18 14.15 24.51
C LYS A 144 -15.72 14.71 25.84
N LEU A 145 -16.05 15.99 26.08
CA LEU A 145 -15.94 16.62 27.37
C LEU A 145 -16.39 15.57 28.38
N VAL A 146 -15.45 14.99 29.12
CA VAL A 146 -15.76 14.43 30.43
C VAL A 146 -16.11 15.67 31.23
N ARG A 147 -17.34 16.14 31.04
CA ARG A 147 -17.93 17.14 31.91
C ARG A 147 -18.55 16.34 33.03
N ASP A 148 -17.78 16.24 34.12
CA ASP A 148 -18.28 16.01 35.47
C ASP A 148 -19.20 14.78 35.64
N GLY A 149 -18.77 13.61 35.16
CA GLY A 149 -19.30 12.32 35.63
C GLY A 149 -20.82 12.08 35.50
N LYS A 150 -21.55 12.85 34.69
CA LYS A 150 -23.00 12.66 34.47
C LYS A 150 -23.36 12.53 32.99
N PRO A 151 -24.28 11.62 32.63
CA PRO A 151 -24.78 11.51 31.26
C PRO A 151 -25.51 12.81 30.89
N VAL A 152 -25.08 13.43 29.79
CA VAL A 152 -25.78 14.57 29.19
C VAL A 152 -27.04 14.07 28.49
N GLY A 153 -28.19 14.38 29.09
CA GLY A 153 -29.46 14.49 28.41
C GLY A 153 -30.23 13.18 28.23
N GLY A 154 -30.95 12.80 29.26
CA GLY A 154 -32.12 11.93 29.18
C GLY A 154 -33.11 12.38 30.24
N ASP A 155 -33.65 13.59 30.09
CA ASP A 155 -34.79 14.02 30.89
C ASP A 155 -35.80 14.76 30.00
N THR A 156 -37.07 14.52 30.33
CA THR A 156 -38.33 15.00 29.75
C THR A 156 -38.72 14.31 28.41
N ALA A 157 -39.84 13.60 28.29
CA ALA A 157 -41.09 13.68 29.03
C ALA A 157 -41.73 12.29 29.17
N GLU A 158 -41.95 11.92 30.42
CA GLU A 158 -43.06 11.07 30.82
C GLU A 158 -44.37 11.86 30.62
N ARG A 159 -45.41 11.14 30.19
CA ARG A 159 -46.87 11.36 30.37
C ARG A 159 -47.67 11.96 29.21
N PRO A 160 -48.99 11.67 29.15
CA PRO A 160 -49.76 10.62 29.84
C PRO A 160 -50.11 9.42 28.95
#